data_AF-A0A831YJU9-F1
#
_entry.id   AF-A0A831YJU9-F1
#
_cell.length_a   1.000
_cell.length_b   1.000
_cell.length_c   1.000
_cell.angle_alpha   90.00
_cell.angle_beta   90.00
_cell.angle_gamma   90.00
#
_symmetry.space_group_name_H-M   'P 1'
#
loop_
_entity.id
_entity.type
_entity.pdbx_description
1 polymer ?
#
loop_
_entity_poly.entity_id
_entity_poly.type
_entity_poly.pdbx_seq_one_letter_code
_entity_poly.pdbx_strand_id
1 'polypeptide(L)'
;MTSSIFPPAADKTALERGAAITPRFDAAGLVAAIAQHADTGEILMFAWMNDEALKLTLDTGVAHYFSRSRNSLWKKGETSGQLQVVTELRIDCDQDAVLIKVRPQGDGGACHVGFRSCFYRVWENDRLVEREA
;
A
#
# COMPACT_ATOMS: atom_id res chain seq x y z
N MET A 1 -11.26 -21.90 0.77
CA MET A 1 -10.16 -21.20 1.44
C MET A 1 -8.98 -21.26 0.49
N THR A 2 -8.75 -20.21 -0.28
CA THR A 2 -7.53 -20.09 -1.08
C THR A 2 -6.35 -20.06 -0.12
N SER A 3 -5.46 -21.04 -0.23
CA SER A 3 -4.21 -21.05 0.53
C SER A 3 -3.45 -19.79 0.14
N SER A 4 -3.17 -18.92 1.12
CA SER A 4 -2.29 -17.78 0.87
C SER A 4 -0.95 -18.26 0.34
N ILE A 5 -0.34 -17.47 -0.54
CA ILE A 5 1.03 -17.71 -1.04
C ILE A 5 2.07 -17.58 0.10
N PHE A 6 1.73 -16.87 1.17
CA PHE A 6 2.59 -16.68 2.33
C PHE A 6 2.36 -17.77 3.38
N PRO A 7 3.44 -18.27 4.03
CA PRO A 7 3.30 -19.23 5.12
C PRO A 7 2.66 -18.57 6.35
N PRO A 8 1.89 -19.31 7.17
CA PRO A 8 1.41 -18.80 8.44
C PRO A 8 2.55 -18.72 9.47
N ALA A 9 2.43 -17.81 10.43
CA ALA A 9 3.31 -17.78 11.59
C ALA A 9 3.09 -19.03 12.48
N ALA A 10 4.16 -19.58 13.04
CA ALA A 10 4.06 -20.74 13.93
C ALA A 10 3.44 -20.39 15.29
N ASP A 11 3.73 -19.20 15.81
CA ASP A 11 3.20 -18.65 17.05
C ASP A 11 3.25 -17.11 17.04
N LYS A 12 2.79 -16.50 18.13
CA LYS A 12 2.76 -15.04 18.29
C LYS A 12 4.14 -14.39 18.28
N THR A 13 5.16 -15.03 18.87
CA THR A 13 6.52 -14.48 18.87
C THR A 13 7.13 -14.51 17.48
N ALA A 14 6.88 -15.58 16.72
CA ALA A 14 7.27 -15.70 15.33
C ALA A 14 6.58 -14.65 14.45
N LEU A 15 5.30 -14.36 14.71
CA LEU A 15 4.57 -13.30 14.01
C LEU A 15 5.15 -11.92 14.29
N GLU A 16 5.38 -11.59 15.57
CA GLU A 16 5.74 -10.24 16.01
C GLU A 16 7.22 -9.89 15.87
N ARG A 17 8.09 -10.91 15.90
CA ARG A 17 9.54 -10.72 15.97
C ARG A 17 10.33 -11.65 15.04
N GLY A 18 9.66 -12.55 14.33
CA GLY A 18 10.31 -13.46 13.40
C GLY A 18 10.75 -12.76 12.12
N ALA A 19 11.66 -13.41 11.38
CA ALA A 19 12.19 -12.89 10.12
C ALA A 19 11.30 -13.25 8.90
N ALA A 20 10.35 -14.16 9.07
CA ALA A 20 9.45 -14.56 8.00
C ALA A 20 8.32 -13.54 7.84
N ILE A 21 8.02 -13.21 6.58
CA ILE A 21 6.81 -12.46 6.26
C ILE A 21 5.61 -13.43 6.26
N THR A 22 4.68 -13.19 7.16
CA THR A 22 3.48 -14.00 7.43
C THR A 22 2.27 -13.07 7.57
N PRO A 23 1.83 -12.39 6.49
CA PRO A 23 0.80 -11.38 6.57
C PRO A 23 -0.52 -11.94 7.08
N ARG A 24 -1.16 -11.21 7.99
CA ARG A 24 -2.48 -11.53 8.50
C ARG A 24 -3.53 -10.83 7.64
N PHE A 25 -3.95 -11.51 6.59
CA PHE A 25 -5.06 -11.07 5.76
C PHE A 25 -6.39 -11.10 6.54
N ASP A 26 -7.24 -10.11 6.30
CA ASP A 26 -8.59 -10.05 6.87
C ASP A 26 -9.53 -11.14 6.28
N ALA A 27 -10.81 -11.12 6.68
CA ALA A 27 -11.79 -12.08 6.18
C ALA A 27 -12.04 -12.00 4.66
N ALA A 28 -11.67 -10.90 4.01
CA ALA A 28 -11.72 -10.72 2.57
C ALA A 28 -10.40 -11.08 1.86
N GLY A 29 -9.39 -11.54 2.61
CA GLY A 29 -8.07 -11.87 2.07
C GLY A 29 -7.20 -10.64 1.81
N LEU A 30 -7.37 -9.55 2.57
CA LEU A 30 -6.71 -8.27 2.33
C LEU A 30 -5.89 -7.78 3.54
N VAL A 31 -4.82 -7.06 3.25
CA VAL A 31 -4.06 -6.24 4.22
C VAL A 31 -4.11 -4.77 3.85
N ALA A 32 -4.02 -3.91 4.86
CA ALA A 32 -3.92 -2.47 4.68
C ALA A 32 -2.57 -2.09 4.07
N ALA A 33 -2.55 -1.19 3.09
CA ALA A 33 -1.32 -0.70 2.49
C ALA A 33 -1.31 0.84 2.46
N ILE A 34 -0.30 1.43 3.08
CA ILE A 34 -0.06 2.88 3.09
C ILE A 34 1.15 3.15 2.21
N ALA A 35 0.98 3.99 1.18
CA ALA A 35 2.08 4.49 0.37
C ALA A 35 2.57 5.82 0.93
N GLN A 36 3.87 5.92 1.19
CA GLN A 36 4.54 7.11 1.69
C GLN A 36 5.66 7.54 0.74
N HIS A 37 5.82 8.83 0.51
CA HIS A 37 6.95 9.34 -0.26
C HIS A 37 8.26 9.07 0.49
N ALA A 38 9.21 8.40 -0.17
CA ALA A 38 10.46 7.95 0.45
C ALA A 38 11.29 9.10 1.02
N ASP A 39 11.39 10.21 0.28
CA ASP A 39 12.26 11.33 0.63
C ASP A 39 11.59 12.36 1.57
N THR A 40 10.29 12.63 1.43
CA THR A 40 9.59 13.68 2.21
C THR A 40 8.82 13.15 3.42
N GLY A 41 8.50 11.86 3.45
CA GLY A 41 7.63 11.26 4.47
C GLY A 41 6.14 11.56 4.28
N GLU A 42 5.74 12.24 3.22
CA GLU A 42 4.34 12.54 2.90
C GLU A 42 3.53 11.26 2.66
N ILE A 43 2.37 11.11 3.29
CA ILE A 43 1.45 9.99 3.00
C ILE A 43 0.75 10.28 1.68
N LEU A 44 0.96 9.41 0.69
CA LEU A 44 0.46 9.59 -0.67
C LEU A 44 -0.91 8.97 -0.85
N MET A 45 -1.12 7.74 -0.36
CA MET A 45 -2.40 7.06 -0.49
C MET A 45 -2.55 5.88 0.46
N PHE A 46 -3.79 5.45 0.63
CA PHE A 46 -4.17 4.18 1.24
C PHE A 46 -4.81 3.28 0.18
N ALA A 47 -4.52 1.99 0.23
CA ALA A 47 -5.15 0.96 -0.59
C ALA A 47 -5.14 -0.40 0.13
N TRP A 48 -5.72 -1.41 -0.52
CA TRP A 48 -5.69 -2.80 -0.05
C TRP A 48 -4.73 -3.62 -0.90
N MET A 49 -4.13 -4.65 -0.33
CA MET A 49 -3.40 -5.68 -1.05
C MET A 49 -3.96 -7.05 -0.67
N ASN A 50 -4.25 -7.89 -1.67
CA ASN A 50 -4.34 -9.33 -1.43
C ASN A 50 -2.94 -9.95 -1.43
N ASP A 51 -2.86 -11.26 -1.25
CA ASP A 51 -1.59 -11.98 -1.24
C ASP A 51 -0.80 -11.83 -2.56
N GLU A 52 -1.46 -11.91 -3.71
CA GLU A 52 -0.85 -11.70 -5.02
C GLU A 52 -0.28 -10.28 -5.17
N ALA A 53 -1.03 -9.24 -4.79
CA ALA A 53 -0.58 -7.85 -4.86
C ALA A 53 0.66 -7.59 -3.99
N LEU A 54 0.68 -8.12 -2.77
CA LEU A 54 1.84 -8.00 -1.88
C LEU A 54 3.05 -8.77 -2.45
N LYS A 55 2.83 -9.99 -2.95
CA LYS A 55 3.88 -10.81 -3.56
C LYS A 55 4.50 -10.13 -4.77
N LEU A 56 3.69 -9.62 -5.69
CA LEU A 56 4.16 -8.89 -6.87
C LEU A 56 4.88 -7.60 -6.48
N THR A 57 4.43 -6.91 -5.44
CA THR A 57 5.12 -5.71 -4.94
C THR A 57 6.53 -6.03 -4.46
N LEU A 58 6.69 -7.11 -3.69
CA LEU A 58 7.99 -7.60 -3.23
C LEU A 58 8.88 -8.04 -4.39
N ASP A 59 8.33 -8.77 -5.37
CA ASP A 59 9.10 -9.33 -6.48
C ASP A 59 9.53 -8.27 -7.50
N THR A 60 8.66 -7.32 -7.81
CA THR A 60 8.87 -6.36 -8.90
C THR A 60 9.50 -5.04 -8.45
N GLY A 61 9.47 -4.74 -7.15
CA GLY A 61 9.86 -3.43 -6.62
C GLY A 61 8.94 -2.29 -7.07
N VAL A 62 7.72 -2.60 -7.53
CA VAL A 62 6.70 -1.61 -7.91
C VAL A 62 5.40 -1.90 -7.16
N ALA A 63 4.74 -0.87 -6.62
CA ALA A 63 3.52 -1.07 -5.86
C ALA A 63 2.36 -1.63 -6.71
N HIS A 64 1.85 -2.79 -6.31
CA HIS A 64 0.64 -3.43 -6.83
C HIS A 64 -0.41 -3.47 -5.73
N TYR A 65 -1.66 -3.17 -6.07
CA TYR A 65 -2.76 -3.11 -5.12
C TYR A 65 -3.95 -3.93 -5.61
N PHE A 66 -4.90 -4.20 -4.71
CA PHE A 66 -6.13 -4.92 -5.01
C PHE A 66 -7.36 -4.04 -4.83
N SER A 67 -8.17 -3.92 -5.89
CA SER A 67 -9.34 -3.06 -5.92
C SER A 67 -10.57 -3.85 -5.48
N ARG A 68 -11.07 -3.56 -4.28
CA ARG A 68 -12.29 -4.23 -3.76
C ARG A 68 -13.52 -4.02 -4.64
N SER A 69 -13.66 -2.82 -5.22
CA SER A 69 -14.80 -2.48 -6.08
C SER A 69 -14.72 -3.12 -7.47
N ARG A 70 -13.52 -3.24 -8.04
CA ARG A 70 -13.30 -3.88 -9.35
C ARG A 70 -13.02 -5.39 -9.22
N ASN A 71 -12.83 -5.87 -8.00
CA ASN A 71 -12.36 -7.21 -7.68
C ASN A 71 -11.14 -7.61 -8.53
N SER A 72 -10.17 -6.71 -8.63
CA SER A 72 -9.03 -6.88 -9.54
C SER A 72 -7.73 -6.32 -8.98
N LEU A 73 -6.64 -7.01 -9.32
CA LEU A 73 -5.27 -6.53 -9.14
C LEU A 73 -5.01 -5.33 -10.06
N TRP A 74 -4.23 -4.35 -9.59
CA TRP A 74 -3.70 -3.31 -10.46
C TRP A 74 -2.28 -2.89 -10.06
N LYS A 75 -1.43 -2.69 -11.07
CA LYS A 75 -0.12 -2.05 -10.91
C LYS A 75 -0.29 -0.54 -10.91
N LYS A 76 0.09 0.16 -9.83
CA LYS A 76 -0.12 1.61 -9.75
C LYS A 76 0.68 2.32 -10.83
N GLY A 77 -0.01 3.15 -11.62
CA GLY A 77 0.60 3.95 -12.69
C GLY A 77 0.78 3.20 -14.01
N GLU A 78 0.27 1.97 -14.15
CA GLU A 78 0.38 1.21 -15.41
C GLU A 78 -0.22 1.95 -16.60
N THR A 79 -1.33 2.68 -16.39
CA THR A 79 -1.96 3.50 -17.44
C THR A 79 -1.44 4.94 -17.48
N SER A 80 -1.15 5.55 -16.32
CA SER A 80 -0.79 6.98 -16.25
C SER A 80 0.71 7.26 -16.31
N GLY A 81 1.56 6.25 -16.23
CA GLY A 81 3.02 6.40 -16.08
C GLY A 81 3.48 6.80 -14.66
N GLN A 82 2.54 7.11 -13.76
CA GLN A 82 2.82 7.48 -12.36
C GLN A 82 3.07 6.24 -11.48
N LEU A 83 4.12 5.49 -11.84
CA LEU A 83 4.56 4.30 -11.12
C LEU A 83 5.02 4.68 -9.70
N GLN A 84 4.85 3.75 -8.78
CA GLN A 84 5.38 3.87 -7.41
C GLN A 84 6.49 2.84 -7.23
N VAL A 85 7.74 3.27 -7.43
CA VAL A 85 8.92 2.43 -7.25
C VAL A 85 9.18 2.29 -5.77
N VAL A 86 9.16 1.06 -5.26
CA VAL A 86 9.37 0.76 -3.84
C VAL A 86 10.84 0.94 -3.49
N THR A 87 11.09 1.69 -2.42
CA THR A 87 12.42 1.93 -1.85
C THR A 87 12.60 1.19 -0.52
N GLU A 88 11.51 1.02 0.23
CA GLU A 88 11.47 0.32 1.50
C GLU A 88 10.04 -0.20 1.71
N LEU A 89 9.89 -1.42 2.21
CA LEU A 89 8.61 -1.95 2.68
C LEU A 89 8.75 -2.31 4.15
N ARG A 90 7.86 -1.78 4.98
CA ARG A 90 7.69 -2.16 6.38
C ARG A 90 6.38 -2.88 6.55
N ILE A 91 6.35 -3.79 7.50
CA ILE A 91 5.14 -4.48 7.95
C ILE A 91 4.98 -4.22 9.45
N ASP A 92 3.76 -4.07 9.93
CA ASP A 92 3.50 -3.81 11.34
C ASP A 92 3.66 -5.07 12.21
N CYS A 93 3.48 -4.92 13.52
CA CYS A 93 3.87 -5.95 14.48
C CYS A 93 3.04 -7.22 14.39
N ASP A 94 1.77 -7.16 13.99
CA ASP A 94 0.94 -8.35 13.81
C ASP A 94 0.59 -8.65 12.35
N GLN A 95 1.29 -7.96 11.46
CA GLN A 95 1.39 -8.16 10.02
C GLN A 95 0.08 -8.01 9.25
N ASP A 96 -0.84 -7.18 9.73
CA ASP A 96 -2.09 -6.85 9.02
C ASP A 96 -2.03 -5.53 8.23
N ALA A 97 -0.93 -4.79 8.36
CA ALA A 97 -0.68 -3.57 7.59
C ALA A 97 0.76 -3.45 7.08
N VAL A 98 0.91 -2.88 5.88
CA VAL A 98 2.22 -2.53 5.28
C VAL A 98 2.35 -1.03 5.06
N LEU A 99 3.53 -0.50 5.35
CA LEU A 99 3.96 0.85 4.95
C LEU A 99 4.99 0.72 3.84
N ILE A 100 4.66 1.25 2.67
CA ILE A 100 5.48 1.15 1.47
C ILE A 100 6.03 2.54 1.18
N LYS A 101 7.33 2.72 1.37
CA LYS A 101 8.00 3.94 0.95
C LYS A 101 8.33 3.85 -0.52
N VAL A 102 7.84 4.81 -1.28
CA VAL A 102 7.92 4.82 -2.73
C VAL A 102 8.55 6.11 -3.23
N ARG A 103 9.25 6.01 -4.36
CA ARG A 103 9.62 7.16 -5.19
C ARG A 103 8.65 7.25 -6.37
N PRO A 104 7.68 8.20 -6.33
CA PRO A 104 6.75 8.40 -7.43
C PRO A 104 7.48 8.72 -8.74
N GLN A 105 6.99 8.17 -9.85
CA GLN A 105 7.46 8.48 -11.20
C GLN A 105 6.44 9.39 -11.91
N GLY A 106 6.76 9.80 -13.14
CA GLY A 106 5.90 10.70 -13.92
C GLY A 106 5.93 12.13 -13.36
N ASP A 107 4.75 12.74 -13.23
CA ASP A 107 4.57 14.06 -12.59
C ASP A 107 4.65 14.02 -11.06
N GLY A 108 4.89 12.84 -10.48
CA GLY A 108 4.93 12.62 -9.04
C GLY A 108 3.56 12.44 -8.39
N GLY A 109 2.47 12.50 -9.17
CA GLY A 109 1.09 12.35 -8.72
C GLY A 109 0.77 10.93 -8.23
N ALA A 110 0.14 10.79 -7.05
CA ALA A 110 -0.49 9.53 -6.65
C ALA A 110 -2.01 9.53 -6.93
N CYS A 111 -2.64 10.71 -7.04
CA CYS A 111 -4.08 10.85 -7.13
C CYS A 111 -4.57 11.07 -8.57
N HIS A 112 -5.69 10.44 -8.92
CA HIS A 112 -6.30 10.56 -10.25
C HIS A 112 -6.90 11.95 -10.53
N VAL A 113 -7.11 12.78 -9.51
CA VAL A 113 -7.55 14.17 -9.64
C VAL A 113 -6.39 15.17 -9.76
N GLY A 114 -5.16 14.70 -9.93
CA GLY A 114 -3.99 15.53 -10.22
C GLY A 114 -3.15 15.92 -9.00
N PHE A 115 -3.56 15.59 -7.78
CA PHE A 115 -2.79 15.86 -6.57
C PHE A 115 -1.69 14.81 -6.33
N ARG A 116 -0.60 15.24 -5.68
CA ARG A 116 0.48 14.35 -5.24
C ARG A 116 -0.01 13.31 -4.24
N SER A 117 -0.78 13.74 -3.24
CA SER A 117 -1.42 12.88 -2.25
C SER A 117 -2.94 12.80 -2.46
N CYS A 118 -3.52 11.63 -2.21
CA CYS A 118 -4.96 11.45 -2.07
C CYS A 118 -5.54 12.21 -0.87
N PHE A 119 -4.69 12.63 0.09
CA PHE A 119 -5.06 13.36 1.30
C PHE A 119 -4.90 14.88 1.13
N TYR A 120 -5.22 15.39 -0.06
CA TYR A 120 -5.17 16.82 -0.40
C TYR A 120 -6.28 17.68 0.24
N ARG A 121 -7.15 17.11 1.08
CA ARG A 121 -8.26 17.85 1.72
C ARG A 121 -8.16 17.81 3.23
N VAL A 122 -8.46 18.94 3.85
CA VAL A 122 -8.45 19.13 5.30
C VAL A 122 -9.83 19.59 5.78
N TRP A 123 -10.19 19.21 7.00
CA TRP A 123 -11.42 19.65 7.66
C TRP A 123 -11.18 20.97 8.38
N GLU A 124 -11.73 22.06 7.87
CA GLU A 124 -11.56 23.42 8.40
C GLU A 124 -12.89 24.18 8.35
N ASN A 125 -13.25 24.86 9.43
CA ASN A 125 -14.47 25.71 9.51
C ASN A 125 -15.73 24.98 9.00
N ASP A 126 -15.96 23.77 9.51
CA ASP A 126 -17.11 22.91 9.17
C ASP A 126 -17.25 22.56 7.67
N ARG A 127 -16.13 22.56 6.91
CA ARG A 127 -16.10 22.15 5.50
C ARG A 127 -14.78 21.49 5.11
N LEU A 128 -14.79 20.78 3.98
CA LEU A 128 -13.57 20.29 3.33
C LEU A 128 -12.94 21.39 2.48
N VAL A 129 -11.64 21.61 2.65
CA VAL A 129 -10.83 22.56 1.89
C VAL A 129 -9.68 21.82 1.23
N GLU A 130 -9.43 22.07 -0.06
CA GLU A 130 -8.27 21.54 -0.75
C GLU A 130 -7.00 22.31 -0.35
N ARG A 131 -5.92 21.58 -0.08
CA ARG A 131 -4.58 22.12 0.15
C ARG A 131 -3.57 21.25 -0.59
N GLU A 132 -2.59 21.90 -1.21
CA GLU A 132 -1.41 21.18 -1.68
C GLU A 132 -0.68 20.57 -0.49
N ALA A 133 -0.28 19.32 -0.66
CA ALA A 133 0.46 18.53 0.32
C ALA A 133 1.98 18.73 0.17
#